data_AF-A0A2U2PIA3-F1
#
_entry.id   AF-A0A2U2PIA3-F1
#
_cell.length_a   1.000
_cell.length_b   1.000
_cell.length_c   1.000
_cell.angle_alpha   90.00
_cell.angle_beta   90.00
_cell.angle_gamma   90.00
#
_symmetry.space_group_name_H-M   'P 1'
#
loop_
_entity.id
_entity.type
_entity.pdbx_description
1 polymer ?
#
loop_
_entity_poly.entity_id
_entity_poly.type
_entity_poly.pdbx_seq_one_letter_code
_entity_poly.pdbx_strand_id
1 'polypeptide(L)'
;MEQKRLIIKVQQLLSHSVLETDFYDRATDQIIAPELKSAFAKYLWIRGEHIVGIKTYLLRTNHKYELPSLSPLQNERLWNFFIESVNKKDNPAILNTGIRYVRLTLNRYNNALLFSGVADRVNGMLLRHFQEIQNILQEFSLMQNRRRVF
;
A
#
# COMPACT_ATOMS: atom_id res chain seq x y z
N MET A 1 9.40 3.34 -26.39
CA MET A 1 7.97 3.41 -25.96
C MET A 1 7.75 2.82 -24.58
N GLU A 2 8.42 1.72 -24.23
CA GLU A 2 8.24 1.02 -22.95
C GLU A 2 8.71 1.82 -21.72
N GLN A 3 9.82 2.56 -21.83
CA GLN A 3 10.29 3.42 -20.73
C GLN A 3 9.28 4.50 -20.33
N LYS A 4 8.59 5.13 -21.30
CA LYS A 4 7.52 6.09 -21.01
C LYS A 4 6.34 5.42 -20.29
N ARG A 5 5.96 4.21 -20.71
CA ARG A 5 4.91 3.41 -20.04
C ARG A 5 5.31 3.05 -18.61
N LEU A 6 6.56 2.62 -18.39
CA LEU A 6 7.09 2.34 -17.07
C LEU A 6 7.02 3.57 -16.16
N ILE A 7 7.44 4.74 -16.65
CA ILE A 7 7.36 6.00 -15.88
C ILE A 7 5.92 6.28 -15.46
N ILE A 8 4.95 6.17 -16.37
CA ILE A 8 3.53 6.35 -16.05
C ILE A 8 3.08 5.35 -14.97
N LYS A 9 3.48 4.08 -15.07
CA LYS A 9 3.13 3.06 -14.06
C LYS A 9 3.75 3.35 -12.70
N VAL A 10 4.99 3.82 -12.68
CA VAL A 10 5.69 4.19 -11.44
C VAL A 10 5.08 5.45 -10.81
N GLN A 11 4.65 6.42 -11.62
CA GLN A 11 3.88 7.57 -11.14
C GLN A 11 2.52 7.14 -10.54
N GLN A 12 1.80 6.24 -11.21
CA GLN A 12 0.56 5.66 -10.68
C GLN A 12 0.78 4.91 -9.36
N LEU A 13 1.91 4.20 -9.23
CA LEU A 13 2.31 3.55 -7.98
C LEU A 13 2.61 4.57 -6.88
N LEU A 14 3.30 5.66 -7.20
CA LEU A 14 3.56 6.73 -6.23
C LEU A 14 2.25 7.33 -5.71
N SER A 15 1.35 7.68 -6.63
CA SER A 15 0.01 8.19 -6.33
C SER A 15 -0.76 7.27 -5.39
N HIS A 16 -0.81 5.99 -5.74
CA HIS A 16 -1.45 4.96 -4.93
C HIS A 16 -0.80 4.83 -3.55
N SER A 17 0.53 4.84 -3.48
CA SER A 17 1.28 4.69 -2.24
C SER A 17 1.01 5.85 -1.28
N VAL A 18 0.95 7.09 -1.77
CA VAL A 18 0.67 8.27 -0.95
C VAL A 18 -0.76 8.22 -0.37
N LEU A 19 -1.75 7.88 -1.20
CA LEU A 19 -3.14 7.73 -0.75
C LEU A 19 -3.30 6.57 0.25
N GLU A 20 -2.59 5.47 0.01
CA GLU A 20 -2.57 4.33 0.92
C GLU A 20 -1.94 4.69 2.27
N THR A 21 -0.81 5.41 2.28
CA THR A 21 -0.19 5.84 3.54
C THR A 21 -1.08 6.77 4.34
N ASP A 22 -1.81 7.69 3.69
CA ASP A 22 -2.79 8.57 4.35
C ASP A 22 -3.95 7.78 4.98
N PHE A 23 -4.41 6.69 4.34
CA PHE A 23 -5.37 5.79 4.94
C PHE A 23 -4.79 5.08 6.17
N TYR A 24 -3.60 4.47 6.05
CA TYR A 24 -3.01 3.68 7.13
C TYR A 24 -2.60 4.54 8.32
N ASP A 25 -2.12 5.75 8.09
CA ASP A 25 -1.79 6.73 9.14
C ASP A 25 -3.02 7.01 10.01
N ARG A 26 -4.11 7.50 9.38
CA ARG A 26 -5.39 7.72 10.07
C ARG A 26 -5.93 6.43 10.70
N ALA A 27 -5.81 5.28 10.03
CA ALA A 27 -6.28 4.01 10.57
C ALA A 27 -5.55 3.61 11.86
N THR A 28 -4.23 3.81 11.93
CA THR A 28 -3.43 3.46 13.12
C THR A 28 -3.80 4.29 14.35
N ASP A 29 -4.29 5.50 14.17
CA ASP A 29 -4.79 6.33 15.27
C ASP A 29 -6.11 5.83 15.82
N GLN A 30 -6.97 5.25 14.97
CA GLN A 30 -8.32 4.80 15.36
C GLN A 30 -8.34 3.37 15.95
N ILE A 31 -7.39 2.52 15.56
CA ILE A 31 -7.36 1.12 16.03
C ILE A 31 -6.98 1.05 17.51
N ILE A 32 -7.87 0.46 18.31
CA ILE A 32 -7.64 0.21 19.74
C ILE A 32 -6.83 -1.08 19.98
N ALA A 33 -7.10 -2.14 19.20
CA ALA A 33 -6.48 -3.44 19.38
C ALA A 33 -4.96 -3.38 19.12
N PRO A 34 -4.10 -3.63 20.14
CA PRO A 34 -2.65 -3.40 20.01
C PRO A 34 -1.98 -4.17 18.88
N GLU A 35 -2.34 -5.44 18.70
CA GLU A 35 -1.79 -6.28 17.63
C GLU A 35 -2.12 -5.73 16.24
N LEU A 36 -3.36 -5.29 16.02
CA LEU A 36 -3.78 -4.72 14.74
C LEU A 36 -3.12 -3.36 14.50
N LYS A 37 -3.03 -2.52 15.55
CA LYS A 37 -2.35 -1.24 15.47
C LYS A 37 -0.88 -1.43 15.09
N SER A 38 -0.19 -2.36 15.73
CA SER A 38 1.20 -2.69 15.42
C SER A 38 1.36 -3.21 13.99
N ALA A 39 0.46 -4.09 13.53
CA ALA A 39 0.51 -4.64 12.18
C ALA A 39 0.28 -3.57 11.11
N PHE A 40 -0.67 -2.66 11.32
CA PHE A 40 -0.94 -1.53 10.42
C PHE A 40 0.20 -0.51 10.43
N ALA A 41 0.78 -0.20 11.59
CA ALA A 41 1.92 0.71 11.71
C ALA A 41 3.17 0.15 11.02
N LYS A 42 3.42 -1.16 11.15
CA LYS A 42 4.50 -1.84 10.42
C LYS A 42 4.32 -1.71 8.91
N TYR A 43 3.11 -1.93 8.41
CA TYR A 43 2.84 -1.75 6.98
C TYR A 43 3.01 -0.30 6.55
N LEU A 44 2.48 0.66 7.31
CA LEU A 44 2.64 2.10 7.06
C LEU A 44 4.12 2.50 6.90
N TRP A 45 4.98 2.04 7.81
CA TRP A 45 6.43 2.29 7.77
C TRP A 45 7.04 1.81 6.44
N ILE A 46 6.82 0.55 6.09
CA ILE A 46 7.32 -0.06 4.84
C ILE A 46 6.85 0.75 3.63
N ARG A 47 5.58 1.17 3.60
CA ARG A 47 5.05 1.98 2.49
C ARG A 47 5.69 3.36 2.41
N GLY A 48 6.05 3.96 3.54
CA GLY A 48 6.85 5.19 3.60
C GLY A 48 8.21 5.02 2.90
N GLU A 49 8.93 3.93 3.17
CA GLU A 49 10.21 3.62 2.51
C GLU A 49 10.04 3.43 1.00
N HIS A 50 8.96 2.75 0.58
CA HIS A 50 8.67 2.52 -0.84
C HIS A 50 8.42 3.85 -1.58
N ILE A 51 7.73 4.81 -0.95
CA ILE A 51 7.51 6.15 -1.51
C ILE A 51 8.86 6.84 -1.78
N VAL A 52 9.80 6.77 -0.84
CA VAL A 52 11.14 7.38 -0.99
C VAL A 52 11.88 6.75 -2.16
N GLY A 53 11.87 5.42 -2.28
CA GLY A 53 12.49 4.69 -3.40
C GLY A 53 11.90 5.11 -4.75
N ILE A 54 10.57 5.13 -4.85
CA ILE A 54 9.85 5.51 -6.08
C ILE A 54 10.14 6.97 -6.47
N LYS A 55 10.07 7.91 -5.52
CA LYS A 55 10.39 9.34 -5.77
C LYS A 55 11.84 9.49 -6.26
N THR A 56 12.78 8.81 -5.62
CA THR A 56 14.20 8.86 -5.98
C THR A 56 14.42 8.39 -7.42
N TYR A 57 13.75 7.32 -7.83
CA TYR A 57 13.79 6.86 -9.22
C TYR A 57 13.23 7.91 -10.19
N LEU A 58 12.05 8.47 -9.92
CA LEU A 58 11.41 9.45 -10.79
C LEU A 58 12.23 10.75 -10.93
N LEU A 59 12.88 11.21 -9.86
CA LEU A 59 13.80 12.36 -9.93
C LEU A 59 14.98 12.09 -10.88
N ARG A 60 15.54 10.87 -10.85
CA ARG A 60 16.68 10.47 -11.69
C ARG A 60 16.32 10.31 -13.17
N THR A 61 15.06 10.06 -13.50
CA THR A 61 14.64 9.95 -14.90
C THR A 61 14.47 11.31 -15.58
N ASN A 62 14.69 12.43 -14.86
CA ASN A 62 14.54 13.81 -15.36
C ASN A 62 13.13 14.12 -15.89
N HIS A 63 12.13 13.31 -15.51
CA HIS A 63 10.73 13.53 -15.86
C HIS A 63 10.06 14.30 -14.72
N LYS A 64 9.45 15.44 -15.03
CA LYS A 64 8.55 16.12 -14.10
C LYS A 64 7.39 15.18 -13.78
N TYR A 65 7.16 14.91 -12.50
CA TYR A 65 5.97 14.22 -12.04
C TYR A 65 5.21 15.16 -11.12
N GLU A 66 3.92 15.29 -11.36
CA GLU A 66 3.01 15.92 -10.43
C GLU A 66 2.53 14.84 -9.48
N LEU A 67 2.64 15.09 -8.18
CA LEU A 67 1.90 14.29 -7.22
C LEU A 67 0.41 14.49 -7.53
N PRO A 68 -0.40 13.43 -7.52
CA PRO A 68 -1.84 13.60 -7.69
C PRO A 68 -2.32 14.58 -6.62
N SER A 69 -3.25 15.46 -6.98
CA SER A 69 -4.01 16.14 -5.94
C SER A 69 -4.65 15.05 -5.08
N LEU A 70 -4.40 15.12 -3.76
CA LEU A 70 -5.07 14.27 -2.80
C LEU A 70 -6.56 14.59 -2.94
N SER A 71 -7.29 13.76 -3.69
CA SER A 71 -8.74 13.86 -3.72
C SER A 71 -9.27 13.12 -2.50
N PRO A 72 -9.88 13.81 -1.53
CA PRO A 72 -10.41 13.17 -0.31
C PRO A 72 -11.46 12.11 -0.63
N LEU A 73 -12.08 12.19 -1.80
CA LEU A 73 -13.28 11.45 -2.19
C LEU A 73 -13.03 10.01 -2.63
N GLN A 74 -11.80 9.60 -2.97
CA GLN A 74 -11.60 8.31 -3.66
C GLN A 74 -11.91 7.07 -2.79
N ASN A 75 -12.08 7.20 -1.47
CA ASN A 75 -12.43 6.06 -0.62
C ASN A 75 -13.24 6.39 0.65
N GLU A 76 -14.02 7.47 0.68
CA GLU A 76 -14.84 7.81 1.85
C GLU A 76 -15.75 6.67 2.30
N ARG A 77 -16.35 5.93 1.36
CA ARG A 77 -17.18 4.76 1.68
C ARG A 77 -16.40 3.67 2.42
N LEU A 78 -15.17 3.41 2.01
CA LEU A 78 -14.33 2.39 2.64
C LEU A 78 -13.81 2.87 4.00
N TRP A 79 -13.51 4.16 4.12
CA TRP A 79 -13.18 4.80 5.39
C TRP A 79 -14.34 4.71 6.38
N ASN A 80 -15.57 5.03 5.96
CA ASN A 80 -16.75 4.94 6.81
C ASN A 80 -16.99 3.50 7.28
N PHE A 81 -16.87 2.52 6.38
CA PHE A 81 -16.94 1.10 6.75
C PHE A 81 -15.86 0.69 7.76
N PHE A 82 -14.64 1.19 7.58
CA PHE A 82 -13.53 0.95 8.50
C PHE A 82 -13.83 1.52 9.89
N ILE A 83 -14.26 2.78 9.98
CA ILE A 83 -14.61 3.43 11.24
C ILE A 83 -15.78 2.75 11.93
N GLU A 84 -16.81 2.33 11.19
CA GLU A 84 -17.89 1.52 11.75
C GLU A 84 -17.36 0.20 12.35
N SER A 85 -16.40 -0.44 11.69
CA SER A 85 -15.77 -1.66 12.18
C SER A 85 -14.95 -1.41 13.46
N VAL A 86 -14.23 -0.28 13.52
CA VAL A 86 -13.52 0.19 14.73
C VAL A 86 -14.49 0.42 15.88
N ASN A 87 -15.58 1.15 15.64
CA ASN A 87 -16.59 1.46 16.65
C ASN A 87 -17.28 0.18 17.20
N LYS A 88 -17.49 -0.81 16.33
CA LYS A 88 -18.03 -2.12 16.71
C LYS A 88 -16.99 -3.07 17.33
N LYS A 89 -15.72 -2.67 17.39
CA LYS A 89 -14.58 -3.51 17.81
C LYS A 89 -14.47 -4.80 16.99
N ASP A 90 -14.91 -4.77 15.74
CA ASP A 90 -14.87 -5.90 14.81
C ASP A 90 -13.46 -6.02 14.21
N ASN A 91 -12.56 -6.60 15.00
CA ASN A 91 -11.17 -6.81 14.62
C ASN A 91 -11.01 -7.62 13.31
N PRO A 92 -11.78 -8.69 13.05
CA PRO A 92 -11.78 -9.34 11.74
C PRO A 92 -12.13 -8.41 10.57
N ALA A 93 -13.14 -7.54 10.69
CA ALA A 93 -13.51 -6.59 9.64
C ALA A 93 -12.45 -5.50 9.43
N ILE A 94 -11.83 -5.01 10.51
CA ILE A 94 -10.69 -4.08 10.46
C ILE A 94 -9.54 -4.71 9.67
N LEU A 95 -9.14 -5.93 10.04
CA LEU A 95 -8.04 -6.65 9.38
C LEU A 95 -8.35 -6.95 7.91
N ASN A 96 -9.60 -7.34 7.59
CA ASN A 96 -10.05 -7.56 6.22
C ASN A 96 -9.93 -6.29 5.35
N THR A 97 -10.20 -5.12 5.92
CA THR A 97 -10.01 -3.85 5.22
C THR A 97 -8.54 -3.64 4.87
N GLY A 98 -7.63 -3.88 5.82
CA GLY A 98 -6.19 -3.84 5.58
C GLY A 98 -5.75 -4.81 4.48
N ILE A 99 -6.15 -6.09 4.58
CA ILE A 99 -5.87 -7.13 3.58
C ILE A 99 -6.33 -6.70 2.17
N ARG A 100 -7.51 -6.09 2.06
CA ARG A 100 -8.05 -5.60 0.79
C ARG A 100 -7.14 -4.55 0.16
N TYR A 101 -6.63 -3.59 0.94
CA TYR A 101 -5.66 -2.61 0.46
C TYR A 101 -4.35 -3.25 0.03
N VAL A 102 -3.79 -4.14 0.85
CA VAL A 102 -2.52 -4.84 0.53
C VAL A 102 -2.64 -5.59 -0.79
N ARG A 103 -3.76 -6.31 -1.04
CA ARG A 103 -4.02 -6.99 -2.31
C ARG A 103 -4.13 -6.03 -3.50
N LEU A 104 -4.81 -4.90 -3.32
CA LEU A 104 -4.88 -3.86 -4.34
C LEU A 104 -3.48 -3.35 -4.69
N THR A 105 -2.65 -3.12 -3.68
CA THR A 105 -1.26 -2.67 -3.86
C THR A 105 -0.42 -3.69 -4.62
N LEU A 106 -0.50 -4.98 -4.28
CA LEU A 106 0.16 -6.04 -5.05
C LEU A 106 -0.27 -6.04 -6.52
N ASN A 107 -1.57 -5.86 -6.80
CA ASN A 107 -2.06 -5.75 -8.18
C ASN A 107 -1.46 -4.54 -8.91
N ARG A 108 -1.26 -3.41 -8.24
CA ARG A 108 -0.59 -2.23 -8.83
C ARG A 108 0.89 -2.51 -9.14
N TYR A 109 1.60 -3.17 -8.23
CA TYR A 109 3.00 -3.55 -8.45
C TYR A 109 3.15 -4.56 -9.60
N ASN A 110 2.31 -5.60 -9.65
CA ASN A 110 2.28 -6.55 -10.77
C ASN A 110 2.13 -5.82 -12.11
N ASN A 111 1.19 -4.88 -12.19
CA ASN A 111 0.97 -4.07 -13.39
C ASN A 111 2.18 -3.20 -13.78
N ALA A 112 2.99 -2.74 -12.83
CA ALA A 112 4.19 -1.96 -13.12
C ALA A 112 5.38 -2.85 -13.51
N LEU A 113 5.51 -4.02 -12.88
CA LEU A 113 6.56 -5.00 -13.13
C LEU A 113 6.53 -5.55 -14.56
N LEU A 114 5.36 -5.62 -15.20
CA LEU A 114 5.24 -5.96 -16.63
C LEU A 114 6.05 -5.06 -17.56
N PHE A 115 6.41 -3.85 -17.11
CA PHE A 115 7.15 -2.87 -17.90
C PHE A 115 8.55 -2.58 -17.33
N SER A 116 8.96 -3.20 -16.22
CA SER A 116 10.21 -2.88 -15.53
C SER A 116 11.44 -3.57 -16.10
N GLY A 117 11.28 -4.61 -16.92
CA GLY A 117 12.37 -5.34 -17.57
C GLY A 117 13.26 -4.49 -18.50
N VAL A 118 12.84 -3.26 -18.80
CA VAL A 118 13.63 -2.29 -19.58
C VAL A 118 14.64 -1.49 -18.74
N ALA A 119 14.63 -1.65 -17.41
CA ALA A 119 15.55 -0.93 -16.52
C ALA A 119 15.82 -1.71 -15.21
N ASP A 120 16.99 -2.36 -15.14
CA ASP A 120 17.36 -3.30 -14.06
C ASP A 120 17.23 -2.74 -12.64
N ARG A 121 17.62 -1.48 -12.43
CA ARG A 121 17.60 -0.85 -11.09
C ARG A 121 16.18 -0.66 -10.56
N VAL A 122 15.25 -0.20 -11.40
CA VAL A 122 13.83 -0.04 -10.99
C VAL A 122 13.14 -1.39 -10.92
N ASN A 123 13.51 -2.36 -11.77
CA ASN A 123 13.04 -3.73 -11.64
C ASN A 123 13.39 -4.33 -10.27
N GLY A 124 14.66 -4.25 -9.86
CA GLY A 124 15.11 -4.76 -8.56
C GLY A 124 14.41 -4.08 -7.37
N MET A 125 14.21 -2.76 -7.45
CA MET A 125 13.45 -2.01 -6.44
C MET A 125 11.98 -2.46 -6.37
N LEU A 126 11.29 -2.55 -7.51
CA LEU A 126 9.88 -2.94 -7.56
C LEU A 126 9.67 -4.39 -7.10
N LEU A 127 10.58 -5.31 -7.44
CA LEU A 127 10.53 -6.71 -6.99
C LEU A 127 10.71 -6.82 -5.48
N ARG A 128 11.66 -6.08 -4.91
CA ARG A 128 11.86 -6.05 -3.45
C ARG A 128 10.60 -5.56 -2.73
N HIS A 129 10.07 -4.41 -3.17
CA HIS A 129 8.85 -3.85 -2.63
C HIS A 129 7.66 -4.80 -2.75
N PHE A 130 7.54 -5.50 -3.88
CA PHE A 130 6.51 -6.50 -4.08
C PHE A 130 6.61 -7.64 -3.06
N GLN A 131 7.82 -8.18 -2.84
CA GLN A 131 8.06 -9.24 -1.85
C GLN A 131 7.76 -8.76 -0.42
N GLU A 132 8.15 -7.53 -0.06
CA GLU A 132 7.86 -6.93 1.25
C GLU A 132 6.33 -6.86 1.49
N ILE A 133 5.56 -6.46 0.48
CA ILE A 133 4.09 -6.40 0.56
C ILE A 133 3.48 -7.82 0.63
N GLN A 134 4.04 -8.80 -0.08
CA GLN A 134 3.59 -10.20 0.02
C GLN A 134 3.79 -10.76 1.43
N ASN A 135 4.92 -10.46 2.06
CA ASN A 135 5.20 -10.88 3.43
C ASN A 135 4.18 -10.27 4.41
N ILE A 136 3.81 -9.00 4.23
CA ILE A 136 2.75 -8.36 5.02
C ILE A 136 1.39 -9.02 4.79
N LEU A 137 1.05 -9.35 3.54
CA LEU A 137 -0.19 -10.06 3.24
C LEU A 137 -0.25 -11.43 3.94
N GLN A 138 0.86 -12.15 3.97
CA GLN A 138 0.98 -13.42 4.67
C GLN A 138 0.80 -13.22 6.18
N GLU A 139 1.45 -12.21 6.77
CA GLU A 139 1.30 -11.86 8.19
C GLU A 139 -0.16 -11.54 8.54
N PHE A 140 -0.83 -10.69 7.77
CA PHE A 140 -2.24 -10.37 7.98
C PHE A 140 -3.13 -11.62 7.84
N SER A 141 -2.84 -12.51 6.88
CA SER A 141 -3.59 -13.76 6.69
C SER A 141 -3.42 -14.73 7.88
N LEU A 142 -2.21 -14.81 8.45
CA LEU A 142 -1.96 -15.61 9.65
C LEU A 142 -2.69 -15.04 10.87
N MET A 143 -2.71 -13.72 11.04
CA MET A 143 -3.49 -13.06 12.09
C MET A 143 -4.99 -13.36 11.97
N GLN A 144 -5.51 -13.40 10.74
CA GLN A 144 -6.91 -13.74 10.49
C GLN A 144 -7.24 -15.18 10.88
N ASN A 145 -6.35 -16.13 10.58
CA ASN A 145 -6.58 -17.55 10.86
C ASN A 145 -6.48 -17.87 12.36
N ARG A 146 -5.57 -17.23 13.10
CA ARG A 146 -5.46 -17.41 14.57
C ARG A 146 -6.74 -17.01 15.32
N ARG A 147 -7.56 -16.13 14.74
CA ARG A 147 -8.79 -15.61 15.35
C ARG A 147 -10.06 -16.38 14.96
N ARG A 148 -9.96 -17.41 14.11
CA ARG A 148 -11.10 -18.30 13.77
C ARG A 148 -11.14 -19.58 14.62
N VAL A 149 -10.16 -19.79 15.48
CA VAL A 149 -9.97 -21.05 16.24
C VAL A 149 -10.54 -20.96 17.67
N PHE A 150 -11.12 -19.81 18.05
CA PHE A 150 -11.71 -19.57 19.37
C PHE A 150 -13.11 -18.98 19.23
#